data_AF-A0A009Q8S9-F1
#
_entry.id   AF-A0A009Q8S9-F1
#
_cell.length_a   1.000
_cell.length_b   1.000
_cell.length_c   1.000
_cell.angle_alpha   90.00
_cell.angle_beta   90.00
_cell.angle_gamma   90.00
#
_symmetry.space_group_name_H-M   'P 1'
#
loop_
_entity.id
_entity.type
_entity.pdbx_description
1 polymer ?
#
loop_
_entity_poly.entity_id
_entity_poly.type
_entity_poly.pdbx_seq_one_letter_code
_entity_poly.pdbx_strand_id
1 'polypeptide(L)'
;MDNAIGIYAVEDKRIAQLFAIEYLGLSNDARFSIKFKDDFVYVELYQCSVNWDRIGYLYTLPSENFIKIDHMQWLSSESVIPTKVEPVNPHDFKIFIQQRSK
;
A
#
# COMPACT_ATOMS: atom_id res chain seq x y z
N MET A 1 7.11 -13.77 12.01
CA MET A 1 6.71 -14.68 10.93
C MET A 1 6.46 -13.77 9.75
N ASP A 2 7.40 -13.72 8.80
CA ASP A 2 7.66 -12.49 8.05
C ASP A 2 6.77 -12.24 6.84
N ASN A 3 5.96 -13.20 6.39
CA ASN A 3 4.74 -13.04 5.59
C ASN A 3 4.11 -14.43 5.41
N ALA A 4 2.78 -14.53 5.43
CA ALA A 4 2.04 -15.73 5.04
C ALA A 4 1.80 -15.73 3.51
N ILE A 5 1.62 -16.91 2.93
CA ILE A 5 1.15 -17.02 1.54
C ILE A 5 -0.34 -16.69 1.55
N GLY A 6 -0.71 -15.49 1.09
CA GLY A 6 -2.11 -15.07 1.05
C GLY A 6 -2.30 -13.64 0.53
N ILE A 7 -3.56 -13.21 0.50
CA ILE A 7 -3.95 -11.87 0.08
C ILE A 7 -4.06 -11.00 1.33
N TYR A 8 -3.20 -9.99 1.40
CA TYR A 8 -3.25 -8.98 2.46
C TYR A 8 -4.17 -7.83 2.05
N ALA A 9 -4.99 -7.38 2.98
CA ALA A 9 -5.89 -6.25 2.80
C ALA A 9 -5.84 -5.31 4.01
N VAL A 10 -6.21 -4.06 3.78
CA VAL A 10 -6.35 -3.03 4.81
C VAL A 10 -7.72 -2.39 4.69
N GLU A 11 -8.30 -2.01 5.82
CA GLU A 11 -9.63 -1.38 5.86
C GLU A 11 -9.57 0.13 5.53
N ASP A 12 -8.47 0.80 5.87
CA ASP A 12 -8.29 2.22 5.57
C ASP A 12 -7.94 2.42 4.09
N LYS A 13 -8.88 2.97 3.34
CA LYS A 13 -8.73 3.30 1.91
C LYS A 13 -7.50 4.18 1.63
N ARG A 14 -7.15 5.12 2.51
CA ARG A 14 -6.03 6.04 2.31
C ARG A 14 -4.71 5.28 2.33
N ILE A 15 -4.58 4.30 3.23
CA ILE A 15 -3.42 3.40 3.28
C ILE A 15 -3.39 2.55 2.00
N ALA A 16 -4.52 1.93 1.63
CA ALA A 16 -4.60 1.06 0.45
C ALA A 16 -4.22 1.78 -0.85
N GLN A 17 -4.63 3.04 -1.00
CA GLN A 17 -4.28 3.87 -2.16
C GLN A 17 -2.77 4.13 -2.25
N LEU A 18 -2.09 4.35 -1.14
CA LEU A 18 -0.64 4.54 -1.12
C LEU A 18 0.10 3.24 -1.46
N PHE A 19 -0.40 2.08 -1.05
CA PHE A 19 0.14 0.78 -1.47
C PHE A 19 -0.07 0.46 -2.96
N ALA A 20 -1.06 1.09 -3.61
CA ALA A 20 -1.30 0.89 -5.03
C ALA A 20 -0.24 1.58 -5.91
N ILE A 21 0.60 2.44 -5.35
CA ILE A 21 1.65 3.18 -6.06
C ILE A 21 2.91 2.31 -6.18
N GLU A 22 3.52 2.30 -7.37
CA GLU A 22 4.78 1.59 -7.57
C GLU A 22 5.98 2.39 -7.05
N TYR A 23 6.68 1.81 -6.08
CA TYR A 23 7.94 2.30 -5.55
C TYR A 23 9.10 1.42 -6.05
N LEU A 24 10.08 2.04 -6.68
CA LEU A 24 11.25 1.36 -7.24
C LEU A 24 12.41 1.48 -6.25
N GLY A 25 12.95 0.35 -5.82
CA GLY A 25 14.17 0.33 -4.99
C GLY A 25 15.39 0.75 -5.81
N LEU A 26 16.19 1.68 -5.27
CA LEU A 26 17.42 2.18 -5.88
C LEU A 26 18.68 1.54 -5.26
N SER A 27 18.51 0.72 -4.22
CA SER A 27 19.58 0.01 -3.51
C SER A 27 19.03 -1.24 -2.79
N ASN A 28 19.91 -2.02 -2.17
CA ASN A 28 19.52 -3.16 -1.32
C ASN A 28 18.91 -2.75 0.02
N ASP A 29 19.20 -1.53 0.51
CA ASP A 29 18.67 -1.00 1.77
C ASP A 29 17.38 -0.18 1.56
N ALA A 30 16.91 -0.14 0.31
CA ALA A 30 15.73 0.61 -0.10
C ALA A 30 14.49 0.13 0.66
N ARG A 31 13.74 1.10 1.19
CA ARG A 31 12.52 0.84 1.95
C ARG A 31 11.56 1.99 1.77
N PHE A 32 10.29 1.65 1.65
CA PHE A 32 9.21 2.62 1.87
C PHE A 32 8.50 2.28 3.18
N SER A 33 7.87 3.27 3.79
CA SER A 33 7.08 3.07 5.00
C SER A 33 5.88 3.99 4.98
N ILE A 34 4.70 3.44 5.27
CA ILE A 34 3.52 4.24 5.58
C ILE A 34 3.71 4.79 7.00
N LYS A 35 3.54 6.11 7.16
CA LYS A 35 3.67 6.84 8.41
C LYS A 35 2.36 7.53 8.74
N PHE A 36 2.12 7.71 10.04
CA PHE A 36 0.98 8.43 10.58
C PHE A 36 1.50 9.59 11.43
N LYS A 37 0.96 10.79 11.21
CA LYS A 37 1.25 11.96 12.03
C LYS A 37 0.02 12.86 12.06
N ASP A 38 -0.53 13.12 13.25
CA ASP A 38 -1.68 14.04 13.42
C ASP A 38 -2.84 13.73 12.46
N ASP A 39 -3.28 12.46 12.40
CA ASP A 39 -4.31 11.92 11.47
C ASP A 39 -3.96 11.99 9.96
N PHE A 40 -2.76 12.45 9.62
CA PHE A 40 -2.23 12.44 8.27
C PHE A 40 -1.46 11.15 8.00
N VAL A 41 -1.78 10.49 6.89
CA VAL A 41 -1.07 9.31 6.38
C VAL A 41 -0.18 9.71 5.21
N TYR A 42 1.07 9.27 5.22
CA TYR A 42 2.02 9.57 4.15
C TYR A 42 3.03 8.44 3.98
N VAL A 43 3.70 8.41 2.83
CA VAL A 43 4.80 7.49 2.55
C VAL A 43 6.13 8.20 2.74
N GLU A 44 6.98 7.59 3.55
CA GLU A 44 8.39 7.93 3.66
C GLU A 44 9.19 6.96 2.79
N LEU A 45 9.97 7.51 1.86
CA LEU A 45 10.84 6.77 0.96
C LEU A 45 12.30 6.91 1.40
N TYR A 46 13.01 5.79 1.49
CA TYR A 46 14.45 5.76 1.68
C TYR A 46 15.08 4.94 0.56
N GLN A 47 15.94 5.58 -0.24
CA GLN A 47 16.55 4.97 -1.43
C GLN A 47 15.52 4.31 -2.37
N CYS A 48 14.33 4.90 -2.46
CA CYS A 48 13.30 4.52 -3.42
C CYS A 48 12.95 5.70 -4.33
N SER A 49 12.56 5.44 -5.57
CA SER A 49 11.85 6.39 -6.42
C SER A 49 10.38 5.97 -6.61
N VAL A 50 9.55 6.88 -7.08
CA VAL A 50 8.17 6.59 -7.49
C VAL A 50 8.17 6.41 -9.00
N ASN A 51 7.49 5.39 -9.52
CA ASN A 51 7.16 5.34 -10.93
C ASN A 51 5.89 6.17 -11.19
N TRP A 52 6.07 7.39 -11.68
CA TRP A 52 4.95 8.32 -11.90
C TRP A 52 4.12 7.99 -13.14
N ASP A 53 4.68 7.25 -14.09
CA ASP A 53 4.03 6.92 -15.36
C ASP A 53 3.15 5.66 -15.26
N ARG A 54 3.26 4.90 -14.16
CA ARG A 54 2.50 3.67 -13.95
C ARG A 54 1.27 3.91 -13.07
N ILE A 55 0.10 3.67 -13.65
CA ILE A 55 -1.17 3.67 -12.91
C ILE A 55 -1.21 2.45 -11.97
N GLY A 56 -1.61 2.69 -10.73
CA GLY A 56 -1.92 1.68 -9.72
C GLY A 56 -3.39 1.26 -9.74
N TYR A 57 -3.74 0.26 -8.95
CA TYR A 57 -5.13 -0.20 -8.83
C TYR A 57 -5.51 -0.44 -7.37
N LEU A 58 -6.66 0.09 -6.98
CA LEU A 58 -7.31 -0.20 -5.71
C LEU A 58 -8.37 -1.28 -5.93
N TYR A 59 -8.27 -2.38 -5.18
CA TYR A 59 -9.20 -3.49 -5.23
C TYR A 59 -10.09 -3.46 -4.00
N THR A 60 -11.42 -3.40 -4.19
CA THR A 60 -12.37 -3.66 -3.12
C THR A 60 -12.63 -5.16 -3.08
N LEU A 61 -12.44 -5.76 -1.91
CA LEU A 61 -12.53 -7.19 -1.72
C LEU A 61 -13.74 -7.54 -0.84
N PRO A 62 -14.44 -8.64 -1.13
CA PRO A 62 -15.49 -9.16 -0.27
C PRO A 62 -14.85 -9.74 1.03
N SER A 63 -15.47 -9.52 2.19
CA SER A 63 -14.82 -9.71 3.51
C SER A 63 -14.95 -11.12 4.09
N GLU A 64 -15.75 -12.00 3.49
CA GLU A 64 -16.19 -13.28 4.06
C GLU A 64 -15.03 -14.21 4.41
N ASN A 65 -13.96 -14.17 3.60
CA ASN A 65 -12.80 -15.06 3.73
C ASN A 65 -11.59 -14.38 4.41
N PHE A 66 -11.74 -13.15 4.90
CA PHE A 66 -10.65 -12.40 5.52
C PHE A 66 -10.66 -12.54 7.04
N ILE A 67 -9.49 -12.84 7.60
CA ILE A 67 -9.25 -12.89 9.04
C ILE A 67 -8.35 -11.73 9.42
N LYS A 68 -8.71 -10.99 10.47
CA LYS A 68 -7.88 -9.91 11.01
C LYS A 68 -6.66 -10.52 11.71
N ILE A 69 -5.46 -10.18 11.23
CA ILE A 69 -4.20 -10.72 11.76
C ILE A 69 -3.44 -9.70 12.64
N ASP A 70 -3.70 -8.40 12.45
CA ASP A 70 -3.28 -7.34 13.35
C ASP A 70 -4.26 -6.15 13.32
N HIS A 71 -3.93 -5.06 14.02
CA HIS A 71 -4.78 -3.87 14.11
C HIS A 71 -5.15 -3.21 12.75
N MET A 72 -4.31 -3.35 11.72
CA MET A 72 -4.50 -2.76 10.38
C MET A 72 -4.67 -3.79 9.26
N GLN A 73 -4.21 -5.02 9.45
CA GLN A 73 -4.09 -6.02 8.39
C GLN A 73 -5.12 -7.14 8.51
N TRP A 74 -5.66 -7.50 7.36
CA TRP A 74 -6.51 -8.65 7.13
C TRP A 74 -5.83 -9.59 6.14
N LEU A 75 -6.03 -10.90 6.32
CA LEU A 75 -5.45 -11.93 5.48
C LEU A 75 -6.53 -12.89 5.01
N SER A 76 -6.57 -13.16 3.71
CA SER A 76 -7.25 -14.32 3.13
C SER A 76 -6.21 -15.34 2.68
N SER A 77 -6.34 -16.58 3.13
CA SER A 77 -5.56 -17.72 2.62
C SER A 77 -6.13 -18.32 1.33
N GLU A 78 -7.31 -17.86 0.93
CA GLU A 78 -8.01 -18.32 -0.27
C GLU A 78 -7.98 -17.26 -1.36
N SER A 79 -8.15 -17.70 -2.61
CA SER A 79 -8.34 -16.82 -3.75
C SER A 79 -9.58 -15.94 -3.56
N VAL A 80 -9.47 -14.67 -3.92
CA VAL A 80 -10.54 -13.68 -3.80
C VAL A 80 -10.75 -12.98 -5.13
N ILE A 81 -12.01 -12.83 -5.54
CA ILE A 81 -12.39 -12.04 -6.71
C ILE A 81 -12.78 -10.64 -6.21
N PRO A 82 -12.11 -9.56 -6.66
CA PRO A 82 -12.49 -8.20 -6.29
C PRO A 82 -13.90 -7.85 -6.76
N THR A 83 -14.66 -7.16 -5.93
CA THR A 83 -15.99 -6.64 -6.29
C THR A 83 -15.91 -5.32 -7.05
N LYS A 84 -14.80 -4.59 -6.90
CA LYS A 84 -14.55 -3.32 -7.60
C LYS A 84 -13.05 -3.13 -7.82
N VAL A 85 -12.71 -2.52 -8.95
CA VAL A 85 -11.34 -2.12 -9.28
C VAL A 85 -11.37 -0.64 -9.68
N GLU A 86 -10.53 0.17 -9.04
CA GLU A 86 -10.42 1.61 -9.29
C GLU A 86 -8.98 1.97 -9.68
N PRO A 87 -8.75 2.75 -10.75
CA PRO A 87 -7.40 3.21 -11.07
C PRO A 87 -6.92 4.23 -10.03
N VAL A 88 -5.63 4.21 -9.75
CA VAL A 88 -4.94 5.14 -8.84
C VAL A 88 -3.84 5.83 -9.64
N ASN A 89 -4.00 7.12 -9.92
CA ASN A 89 -2.96 7.91 -10.55
C ASN A 89 -1.96 8.36 -9.46
N PRO A 90 -0.67 7.97 -9.54
CA PRO A 90 0.31 8.33 -8.51
C PRO A 90 0.46 9.85 -8.35
N HIS A 91 0.24 10.64 -9.40
CA HIS A 91 0.32 12.10 -9.34
C HIS A 91 -0.65 12.73 -8.35
N ASP A 92 -1.83 12.13 -8.14
CA ASP A 92 -2.83 12.63 -7.19
C ASP A 92 -2.33 12.55 -5.74
N PHE A 93 -1.32 11.71 -5.49
CA PHE A 93 -0.80 11.43 -4.15
C PHE A 93 0.56 12.07 -3.87
N LYS A 94 1.07 12.92 -4.77
CA LYS A 94 2.42 13.49 -4.68
C LYS A 94 2.68 14.20 -3.34
N ILE A 95 1.69 14.89 -2.78
CA ILE A 95 1.81 15.61 -1.50
C ILE A 95 1.95 14.67 -0.28
N PHE A 96 1.57 13.40 -0.43
CA PHE A 96 1.65 12.37 0.60
C PHE A 96 2.92 11.53 0.48
N ILE A 97 3.84 11.85 -0.43
CA ILE A 97 5.07 11.07 -0.64
C ILE A 97 6.27 11.96 -0.33
N GLN A 98 7.10 11.50 0.61
CA GLN A 98 8.24 12.25 1.14
C GLN A 98 9.51 11.42 1.01
N GLN A 99 10.61 12.10 0.64
CA GLN A 99 11.94 11.50 0.64
C GLN A 99 12.62 11.71 1.99
N ARG A 100 13.11 10.62 2.58
CA ARG A 100 13.93 10.69 3.79
C ARG A 100 15.34 11.11 3.41
N SER A 101 15.78 12.25 3.94
CA SER A 101 17.16 12.69 3.85
C SER A 101 17.98 12.04 4.96
N LYS A 102 18.86 11.09 4.59
CA LYS A 102 19.81 10.33 5.44
C LYS A 102 19.25 9.89 6.81
#